data_AF-A0AA96EM24-F1
#
_entry.id   AF-A0AA96EM24-F1
#
_cell.length_a   1.000
_cell.length_b   1.000
_cell.length_c   1.000
_cell.angle_alpha   90.00
_cell.angle_beta   90.00
_cell.angle_gamma   90.00
#
_symmetry.space_group_name_H-M   'P 1'
#
loop_
_entity.id
_entity.type
_entity.pdbx_description
1 polymer ?
#
loop_
_entity_poly.entity_id
_entity_poly.type
_entity_poly.pdbx_seq_one_letter_code
_entity_poly.pdbx_strand_id
1 'polypeptide(L)'
;MSKEAEGAGVRRAGSRKLAVWLAGGGVVAALALTISYPLGLRDLLANRAADKQLGAAMNAIPEGSDPWEAFLALQRAEREALASTGAKAPTSERLVTEKERRWLASALQQGNEVAILAVVSDRGRDGSGVIFRPERFTIDRAMLTERVLSAADAAASREWDALTISDKWMLRAAGRLYVEGIARPRDPARALALFTKSWQAGDTLSALDAARVLREKGDKVEAYRWALRCTGPCRPADFNLALYQEGLTPAQIEDARRDGAPAIVDHRNDSHGG
;
A
#
# COMPACT_ATOMS: atom_id res chain seq x y z
N MET A 1 38.82 34.24 -35.54
CA MET A 1 37.74 35.27 -35.55
C MET A 1 36.94 35.04 -34.26
N SER A 2 37.37 35.59 -33.11
CA SER A 2 37.12 36.98 -32.65
C SER A 2 35.62 37.15 -32.35
N LYS A 3 35.10 37.46 -31.15
CA LYS A 3 35.53 38.14 -29.90
C LYS A 3 34.57 37.67 -28.77
N GLU A 4 34.94 37.45 -27.52
CA GLU A 4 35.26 38.43 -26.44
C GLU A 4 34.24 39.56 -26.20
N ALA A 5 33.62 39.54 -25.01
CA ALA A 5 33.30 40.66 -24.11
C ALA A 5 32.42 40.08 -22.96
N GLU A 6 32.91 39.81 -21.75
CA GLU A 6 33.42 40.75 -20.73
C GLU A 6 32.38 41.78 -20.27
N GLY A 7 32.18 41.89 -18.93
CA GLY A 7 31.72 43.15 -18.34
C GLY A 7 30.66 43.11 -17.24
N ALA A 8 31.11 42.85 -16.01
CA ALA A 8 30.92 43.67 -14.80
C ALA A 8 29.51 44.09 -14.31
N GLY A 9 29.28 43.95 -12.99
CA GLY A 9 28.17 44.63 -12.34
C GLY A 9 27.97 44.37 -10.85
N VAL A 10 28.99 44.57 -10.01
CA VAL A 10 28.84 44.65 -8.55
C VAL A 10 27.99 45.86 -8.17
N ARG A 11 26.91 45.66 -7.38
CA ARG A 11 26.36 46.70 -6.49
C ARG A 11 25.99 46.11 -5.13
N ARG A 12 26.62 46.72 -4.11
CA ARG A 12 26.36 46.56 -2.67
C ARG A 12 25.11 47.34 -2.24
N ALA A 13 24.68 46.97 -1.02
CA ALA A 13 24.09 47.81 0.03
C ALA A 13 22.56 47.85 0.12
N GLY A 14 22.07 47.31 1.24
CA GLY A 14 20.67 47.42 1.65
C GLY A 14 20.41 46.75 3.01
N SER A 15 21.33 46.84 3.96
CA SER A 15 21.14 46.39 5.35
C SER A 15 20.13 47.29 6.06
N ARG A 16 18.84 46.92 6.00
CA ARG A 16 17.80 47.51 6.83
C ARG A 16 17.88 46.91 8.24
N LYS A 17 18.38 47.71 9.17
CA LYS A 17 18.23 47.49 10.61
C LYS A 17 16.74 47.55 10.95
N LEU A 18 16.13 46.40 11.23
CA LEU A 18 14.83 46.35 11.89
C LEU A 18 15.07 46.59 13.38
N ALA A 19 14.61 47.74 13.84
CA ALA A 19 14.57 48.11 15.24
C ALA A 19 13.61 47.16 15.97
N VAL A 20 14.17 46.34 16.87
CA VAL A 20 13.41 45.57 17.86
C VAL A 20 13.00 46.55 18.95
N TRP A 21 11.72 46.93 18.95
CA TRP A 21 11.09 47.57 20.10
C TRP A 21 10.73 46.50 21.13
N LEU A 22 11.48 46.49 22.23
CA LEU A 22 11.08 45.85 23.48
C LEU A 22 10.05 46.75 24.17
N ALA A 23 8.78 46.34 24.17
CA ALA A 23 7.77 46.93 25.04
C ALA A 23 6.67 45.90 25.32
N GLY A 24 6.32 45.76 26.60
CA GLY A 24 5.03 45.23 27.02
C GLY A 24 5.08 43.81 27.55
N GLY A 25 5.23 43.70 28.88
CA GLY A 25 4.98 42.48 29.62
C GLY A 25 3.56 41.97 29.44
N GLY A 26 3.44 40.66 29.50
CA GLY A 26 2.19 39.93 29.37
C GLY A 26 2.49 38.46 29.26
N VAL A 27 3.06 37.87 30.31
CA VAL A 27 2.98 36.41 30.49
C VAL A 27 1.50 36.12 30.73
N VAL A 28 0.74 35.94 29.64
CA VAL A 28 -0.52 35.21 29.70
C VAL A 28 -0.09 33.79 29.98
N ALA A 29 -0.08 33.44 31.27
CA ALA A 29 -0.07 32.05 31.67
C ALA A 29 -1.28 31.41 30.99
N ALA A 30 -1.02 30.70 29.89
CA ALA A 30 -1.97 29.79 29.30
C ALA A 30 -2.19 28.70 30.35
N LEU A 31 -3.12 28.95 31.28
CA LEU A 31 -3.79 27.92 32.04
C LEU A 31 -4.45 27.02 31.01
N ALA A 32 -3.69 26.02 30.55
CA ALA A 32 -4.21 24.86 29.88
C ALA A 32 -5.08 24.14 30.91
N LEU A 33 -6.30 24.65 31.08
CA LEU A 33 -7.40 23.90 31.64
C LEU A 33 -7.55 22.70 30.73
N THR A 34 -6.92 21.59 31.13
CA THR A 34 -7.21 20.27 30.61
C THR A 34 -8.61 19.92 31.12
N ILE A 35 -9.61 20.58 30.55
CA ILE A 35 -11.01 20.22 30.73
C ILE A 35 -11.09 18.78 30.23
N SER A 36 -11.14 17.87 31.20
CA SER A 36 -11.29 16.45 30.97
C SER A 36 -12.73 16.26 30.54
N TYR A 37 -12.99 16.55 29.27
CA TYR A 37 -14.25 16.20 28.67
C TYR A 37 -14.48 14.71 28.88
N PRO A 38 -15.70 14.28 29.25
CA PRO A 38 -16.01 12.87 29.33
C PRO A 38 -15.64 12.23 27.99
N LEU A 39 -15.00 11.06 28.05
CA LEU A 39 -14.40 10.39 26.88
C LEU A 39 -15.35 10.34 25.66
N GLY A 40 -16.67 10.22 25.88
CA GLY A 40 -17.67 10.23 24.82
C GLY A 40 -17.79 11.54 24.02
N LEU A 41 -17.53 12.72 24.60
CA LEU A 41 -17.65 13.98 23.84
C LEU A 41 -16.47 14.17 22.87
N ARG A 42 -15.28 13.69 23.25
CA ARG A 42 -14.10 13.72 22.37
C ARG A 42 -14.33 12.87 21.13
N ASP A 43 -14.85 11.66 21.31
CA ASP A 43 -15.16 10.75 20.20
C ASP A 43 -16.25 11.32 19.28
N LEU A 44 -17.29 11.95 19.83
CA LEU A 44 -18.33 12.61 19.04
C LEU A 44 -17.79 13.77 18.19
N LEU A 45 -16.91 14.60 18.76
CA LEU A 45 -16.28 15.71 18.02
C LEU A 45 -15.33 15.19 16.94
N ALA A 46 -14.54 14.16 17.23
CA ALA A 46 -13.68 13.50 16.26
C ALA A 46 -14.49 12.93 15.09
N ASN A 47 -15.56 12.17 15.37
CA ASN A 47 -16.43 11.61 14.34
C ASN A 47 -17.10 12.69 13.50
N ARG A 48 -17.61 13.78 14.11
CA ARG A 48 -18.20 14.91 13.37
C ARG A 48 -17.18 15.63 12.47
N ALA A 49 -15.94 15.77 12.94
CA ALA A 49 -14.86 16.35 12.15
C ALA A 49 -14.53 15.46 10.95
N ALA A 50 -14.42 14.14 11.15
CA ALA A 50 -14.20 13.17 10.09
C ALA A 50 -15.35 13.18 9.06
N ASP A 51 -16.61 13.22 9.52
CA ASP A 51 -17.79 13.32 8.65
C ASP A 51 -17.75 14.56 7.76
N LYS A 52 -17.33 15.70 8.31
CA LYS A 52 -17.19 16.94 7.53
C LYS A 52 -16.10 16.81 6.46
N GLN A 53 -14.95 16.24 6.80
CA GLN A 53 -13.84 16.04 5.86
C GLN A 53 -14.24 15.05 4.74
N LEU A 54 -14.87 13.93 5.11
CA LEU A 54 -15.35 12.91 4.17
C LEU A 54 -16.44 13.47 3.23
N GLY A 55 -17.38 14.25 3.77
CA GLY A 55 -18.38 14.94 2.96
C GLY A 55 -17.76 15.89 1.94
N ALA A 56 -16.75 16.67 2.34
CA ALA A 56 -16.01 17.54 1.43
C ALA A 56 -15.25 16.75 0.35
N ALA A 57 -14.56 15.66 0.73
CA ALA A 57 -13.84 14.81 -0.20
C ALA A 57 -14.77 14.16 -1.24
N MET A 58 -15.92 13.65 -0.82
CA MET A 58 -16.92 13.05 -1.72
C MET A 58 -17.51 14.04 -2.73
N ASN A 59 -17.55 15.33 -2.39
CA ASN A 59 -18.03 16.41 -3.27
C ASN A 59 -16.90 16.98 -4.15
N ALA A 60 -15.65 16.82 -3.74
CA ALA A 60 -14.48 17.27 -4.51
C ALA A 60 -14.15 16.34 -5.68
N ILE A 61 -14.61 15.09 -5.67
CA ILE A 61 -14.43 14.14 -6.77
C ILE A 61 -15.39 14.52 -7.92
N PRO A 62 -14.89 14.92 -9.10
CA PRO A 62 -15.73 15.37 -10.21
C PRO A 62 -16.67 14.27 -10.71
N GLU A 63 -17.88 14.66 -11.12
CA GLU A 63 -18.76 13.75 -11.85
C GLU A 63 -18.10 13.28 -13.16
N GLY A 64 -18.27 12.00 -13.49
CA GLY A 64 -17.64 11.41 -14.68
C GLY A 64 -16.14 11.09 -14.55
N SER A 65 -15.54 11.27 -13.36
CA SER A 65 -14.18 10.79 -13.10
C SER A 65 -14.03 9.29 -13.39
N ASP A 66 -12.82 8.87 -13.75
CA ASP A 66 -12.48 7.45 -13.83
C ASP A 66 -12.86 6.76 -12.50
N PRO A 67 -13.67 5.68 -12.53
CA PRO A 67 -14.18 5.09 -11.31
C PRO A 67 -13.08 4.53 -10.40
N TRP A 68 -11.99 4.02 -10.96
CA TRP A 68 -10.89 3.49 -10.16
C TRP A 68 -10.12 4.61 -9.47
N GLU A 69 -9.82 5.69 -10.16
CA GLU A 69 -9.19 6.87 -9.56
C GLU A 69 -10.10 7.54 -8.52
N ALA A 70 -11.40 7.63 -8.76
CA ALA A 70 -12.38 8.11 -7.80
C ALA A 70 -12.43 7.25 -6.53
N PHE A 71 -12.41 5.92 -6.70
CA PHE A 71 -12.31 4.96 -5.59
C PHE A 71 -11.03 5.19 -4.78
N LEU A 72 -9.86 5.25 -5.43
CA LEU A 72 -8.58 5.46 -4.76
C LEU A 72 -8.50 6.83 -4.06
N ALA A 73 -9.06 7.87 -4.65
CA ALA A 73 -9.12 9.20 -4.07
C ALA A 73 -9.93 9.22 -2.77
N LEU A 74 -11.10 8.58 -2.75
CA LEU A 74 -11.94 8.49 -1.55
C LEU A 74 -11.27 7.68 -0.43
N GLN A 75 -10.62 6.57 -0.78
CA GLN A 75 -9.86 5.76 0.18
C GLN A 75 -8.72 6.55 0.86
N ARG A 76 -7.98 7.35 0.08
CA ARG A 76 -6.92 8.23 0.62
C ARG A 76 -7.52 9.29 1.55
N ALA A 77 -8.62 9.92 1.13
CA ALA A 77 -9.30 10.94 1.92
C ALA A 77 -9.88 10.38 3.23
N GLU A 78 -10.45 9.17 3.21
CA GLU A 78 -10.90 8.51 4.43
C GLU A 78 -9.76 8.28 5.41
N ARG A 79 -8.63 7.76 4.92
CA ARG A 79 -7.44 7.57 5.77
C ARG A 79 -6.98 8.85 6.43
N GLU A 80 -6.86 9.91 5.65
CA GLU A 80 -6.43 11.21 6.14
C GLU A 80 -7.42 11.78 7.16
N ALA A 81 -8.72 11.62 6.91
CA ALA A 81 -9.77 12.04 7.84
C ALA A 81 -9.69 11.29 9.18
N LEU A 82 -9.57 9.95 9.14
CA LEU A 82 -9.45 9.15 10.36
C LEU A 82 -8.15 9.45 11.12
N ALA A 83 -7.03 9.56 10.41
CA ALA A 83 -5.72 9.84 11.01
C ALA A 83 -5.65 11.25 11.63
N SER A 84 -6.19 12.27 10.96
CA SER A 84 -6.13 13.66 11.43
C SER A 84 -7.09 13.97 12.58
N THR A 85 -8.20 13.24 12.67
CA THR A 85 -9.25 13.49 13.68
C THR A 85 -9.22 12.53 14.86
N GLY A 86 -8.63 11.34 14.68
CA GLY A 86 -8.72 10.25 15.65
C GLY A 86 -10.10 9.59 15.71
N ALA A 87 -10.97 9.84 14.72
CA ALA A 87 -12.29 9.21 14.62
C ALA A 87 -12.18 7.68 14.49
N LYS A 88 -13.13 6.97 15.08
CA LYS A 88 -13.19 5.49 15.05
C LYS A 88 -14.37 4.96 14.24
N ALA A 89 -15.47 5.69 14.22
CA ALA A 89 -16.72 5.27 13.60
C ALA A 89 -17.51 6.51 13.11
N PRO A 90 -17.03 7.18 12.04
CA PRO A 90 -17.74 8.31 11.45
C PRO A 90 -19.12 7.87 10.94
N THR A 91 -20.14 8.72 11.08
CA THR A 91 -21.51 8.39 10.64
C THR A 91 -21.63 8.26 9.12
N SER A 92 -20.73 8.93 8.39
CA SER A 92 -20.60 8.89 6.94
C SER A 92 -20.02 7.58 6.39
N GLU A 93 -19.53 6.66 7.23
CA GLU A 93 -18.93 5.39 6.81
C GLU A 93 -19.84 4.60 5.84
N ARG A 94 -21.15 4.61 6.09
CA ARG A 94 -22.12 3.95 5.20
C ARG A 94 -22.16 4.58 3.80
N LEU A 95 -22.21 5.90 3.71
CA LEU A 95 -22.26 6.62 2.44
C LEU A 95 -20.95 6.48 1.66
N VAL A 96 -19.81 6.53 2.36
CA VAL A 96 -18.49 6.26 1.80
C VAL A 96 -18.46 4.86 1.20
N THR A 97 -18.86 3.85 1.97
CA THR A 97 -18.93 2.45 1.50
C THR A 97 -19.84 2.30 0.28
N GLU A 98 -21.01 2.93 0.26
CA GLU A 98 -21.93 2.89 -0.88
C GLU A 98 -21.34 3.54 -2.15
N LYS A 99 -20.59 4.65 -2.02
CA LYS A 99 -19.87 5.25 -3.15
C LYS A 99 -18.74 4.36 -3.63
N GLU A 100 -17.92 3.85 -2.72
CA GLU A 100 -16.80 2.95 -3.02
C GLU A 100 -17.27 1.71 -3.78
N ARG A 101 -18.35 1.07 -3.32
CA ARG A 101 -18.93 -0.10 -4.00
C ARG A 101 -19.38 0.21 -5.41
N ARG A 102 -20.04 1.35 -5.63
CA ARG A 102 -20.47 1.77 -6.98
C ARG A 102 -19.30 2.02 -7.91
N TRP A 103 -18.27 2.72 -7.44
CA TRP A 103 -17.08 3.00 -8.24
C TRP A 103 -16.26 1.74 -8.52
N LEU A 104 -16.10 0.87 -7.52
CA LEU A 104 -15.47 -0.43 -7.70
C LEU A 104 -16.21 -1.26 -8.76
N ALA A 105 -17.53 -1.38 -8.65
CA ALA A 105 -18.35 -2.10 -9.63
C ALA A 105 -18.21 -1.50 -11.05
N SER A 106 -18.21 -0.16 -11.15
CA SER A 106 -18.05 0.53 -12.44
C SER A 106 -16.65 0.31 -13.05
N ALA A 107 -15.58 0.42 -12.25
CA ALA A 107 -14.21 0.13 -12.70
C ALA A 107 -14.09 -1.30 -13.26
N LEU A 108 -14.70 -2.26 -12.56
CA LEU A 108 -14.73 -3.66 -12.98
C LEU A 108 -15.52 -3.89 -14.27
N GLN A 109 -16.62 -3.15 -14.48
CA GLN A 109 -17.39 -3.18 -15.73
C GLN A 109 -16.61 -2.58 -16.90
N GLN A 110 -15.75 -1.60 -16.63
CA GLN A 110 -14.85 -0.99 -17.61
C GLN A 110 -13.61 -1.84 -17.92
N GLY A 111 -13.52 -3.06 -17.38
CA GLY A 111 -12.40 -3.96 -17.62
C GLY A 111 -11.14 -3.64 -16.80
N ASN A 112 -11.23 -2.78 -15.78
CA ASN A 112 -10.12 -2.54 -14.88
C ASN A 112 -9.96 -3.72 -13.92
N GLU A 113 -9.14 -4.69 -14.30
CA GLU A 113 -8.91 -5.90 -13.52
C GLU A 113 -8.16 -5.64 -12.22
N VAL A 114 -7.32 -4.60 -12.16
CA VAL A 114 -6.60 -4.19 -10.96
C VAL A 114 -7.56 -3.87 -9.82
N ALA A 115 -8.75 -3.37 -10.14
CA ALA A 115 -9.79 -3.06 -9.17
C ALA A 115 -10.22 -4.29 -8.36
N ILE A 116 -10.10 -5.51 -8.91
CA ILE A 116 -10.41 -6.75 -8.19
C ILE A 116 -9.52 -6.91 -6.95
N LEU A 117 -8.29 -6.39 -6.98
CA LEU A 117 -7.37 -6.45 -5.85
C LEU A 117 -7.86 -5.68 -4.62
N ALA A 118 -8.82 -4.74 -4.78
CA ALA A 118 -9.36 -3.98 -3.67
C ALA A 118 -10.11 -4.85 -2.64
N VAL A 119 -10.58 -6.02 -3.05
CA VAL A 119 -11.33 -6.95 -2.18
C VAL A 119 -10.50 -8.13 -1.68
N VAL A 120 -9.22 -8.19 -2.05
CA VAL A 120 -8.26 -9.15 -1.52
C VAL A 120 -7.40 -8.43 -0.48
N SER A 121 -7.27 -9.01 0.70
CA SER A 121 -6.42 -8.48 1.77
C SER A 121 -4.97 -8.33 1.27
N ASP A 122 -4.42 -7.11 1.33
CA ASP A 122 -3.00 -6.85 1.11
C ASP A 122 -2.35 -6.16 2.31
N ARG A 123 -2.01 -6.96 3.33
CA ARG A 123 -1.24 -6.52 4.50
C ARG A 123 0.15 -5.93 4.15
N GLY A 124 0.65 -6.16 2.93
CA GLY A 124 1.91 -5.58 2.46
C GLY A 124 1.75 -4.18 1.85
N ARG A 125 0.50 -3.74 1.61
CA ARG A 125 0.18 -2.43 1.01
C ARG A 125 -0.08 -1.34 2.04
N ASP A 126 0.09 -1.60 3.33
CA ASP A 126 -0.21 -0.63 4.39
C ASP A 126 0.62 0.67 4.26
N GLY A 127 1.73 0.64 3.51
CA GLY A 127 2.52 1.82 3.11
C GLY A 127 1.99 2.60 1.89
N SER A 128 1.00 2.10 1.15
CA SER A 128 0.58 2.62 -0.17
C SER A 128 -0.33 3.84 -0.13
N GLY A 129 -0.77 4.28 1.04
CA GLY A 129 -1.67 5.44 1.10
C GLY A 129 -3.16 5.10 1.29
N VAL A 130 -3.54 3.84 1.10
CA VAL A 130 -4.94 3.44 0.85
C VAL A 130 -5.41 2.46 1.93
N ILE A 131 -6.58 2.70 2.54
CA ILE A 131 -7.18 1.75 3.50
C ILE A 131 -8.05 0.76 2.72
N PHE A 132 -7.45 -0.27 2.12
CA PHE A 132 -8.30 -1.37 1.67
C PHE A 132 -8.92 -2.03 2.92
N ARG A 133 -10.25 -1.87 3.09
CA ARG A 133 -11.07 -2.62 4.07
C ARG A 133 -11.89 -3.68 3.34
N PRO A 134 -11.31 -4.82 2.95
CA PRO A 134 -12.03 -5.89 2.23
C PRO A 134 -13.32 -6.32 2.92
N GLU A 135 -13.41 -6.15 4.24
CA GLU A 135 -14.56 -6.49 5.07
C GLU A 135 -15.83 -5.71 4.65
N ARG A 136 -15.68 -4.51 4.09
CA ARG A 136 -16.80 -3.69 3.58
C ARG A 136 -17.39 -4.22 2.27
N PHE A 137 -16.64 -5.05 1.56
CA PHE A 137 -17.00 -5.60 0.25
C PHE A 137 -17.39 -7.08 0.33
N THR A 138 -17.77 -7.58 1.51
CA THR A 138 -18.10 -9.00 1.74
C THR A 138 -19.17 -9.54 0.79
N ILE A 139 -20.18 -8.74 0.44
CA ILE A 139 -21.22 -9.12 -0.53
C ILE A 139 -20.61 -9.34 -1.93
N ASP A 140 -19.68 -8.48 -2.33
CA ASP A 140 -19.05 -8.52 -3.66
C ASP A 140 -17.88 -9.53 -3.71
N ARG A 141 -17.35 -9.91 -2.54
CA ARG A 141 -16.13 -10.71 -2.37
C ARG A 141 -16.22 -12.07 -3.04
N ALA A 142 -17.32 -12.79 -2.90
CA ALA A 142 -17.44 -14.14 -3.48
C ALA A 142 -17.29 -14.13 -5.01
N MET A 143 -18.03 -13.25 -5.69
CA MET A 143 -17.95 -13.08 -7.15
C MET A 143 -16.56 -12.64 -7.59
N LEU A 144 -15.95 -11.69 -6.87
CA LEU A 144 -14.65 -11.15 -7.21
C LEU A 144 -13.51 -12.13 -6.96
N THR A 145 -13.61 -12.96 -5.92
CA THR A 145 -12.68 -14.05 -5.64
C THR A 145 -12.62 -15.03 -6.79
N GLU A 146 -13.76 -15.46 -7.34
CA GLU A 146 -13.76 -16.35 -8.52
C GLU A 146 -13.08 -15.70 -9.73
N ARG A 147 -13.27 -14.40 -9.94
CA ARG A 147 -12.57 -13.66 -11.01
C ARG A 147 -11.06 -13.64 -10.79
N VAL A 148 -10.57 -13.39 -9.57
CA VAL A 148 -9.12 -13.47 -9.25
C VAL A 148 -8.59 -14.85 -9.57
N LEU A 149 -9.26 -15.90 -9.09
CA LEU A 149 -8.81 -17.28 -9.27
C LEU A 149 -8.76 -17.66 -10.76
N SER A 150 -9.81 -17.31 -11.53
CA SER A 150 -9.86 -17.56 -12.97
C SER A 150 -8.76 -16.80 -13.73
N ALA A 151 -8.53 -15.52 -13.41
CA ALA A 151 -7.48 -14.72 -14.04
C ALA A 151 -6.08 -15.25 -13.69
N ALA A 152 -5.88 -15.67 -12.44
CA ALA A 152 -4.63 -16.27 -11.98
C ALA A 152 -4.36 -17.62 -12.64
N ASP A 153 -5.37 -18.48 -12.85
CA ASP A 153 -5.18 -19.75 -13.56
C ASP A 153 -4.82 -19.53 -15.04
N ALA A 154 -5.43 -18.53 -15.70
CA ALA A 154 -5.05 -18.12 -17.05
C ALA A 154 -3.62 -17.54 -17.11
N ALA A 155 -3.22 -16.73 -16.12
CA ALA A 155 -1.85 -16.25 -15.97
C ALA A 155 -0.86 -17.38 -15.66
N ALA A 156 -1.26 -18.37 -14.86
CA ALA A 156 -0.41 -19.49 -14.47
C ALA A 156 -0.05 -20.40 -15.64
N SER A 157 -0.80 -20.35 -16.73
CA SER A 157 -0.54 -21.14 -17.95
C SER A 157 0.39 -20.43 -18.95
N ARG A 158 0.71 -19.15 -18.73
CA ARG A 158 1.60 -18.37 -19.61
C ARG A 158 3.05 -18.42 -19.12
N GLU A 159 4.01 -18.18 -20.02
CA GLU A 159 5.40 -17.95 -19.62
C GLU A 159 5.52 -16.67 -18.78
N TRP A 160 6.48 -16.63 -17.86
CA TRP A 160 6.58 -15.57 -16.84
C TRP A 160 6.99 -14.21 -17.43
N ASP A 161 7.72 -14.21 -18.54
CA ASP A 161 8.14 -13.03 -19.31
C ASP A 161 7.00 -12.40 -20.13
N ALA A 162 5.95 -13.17 -20.41
CA ALA A 162 4.74 -12.72 -21.11
C ALA A 162 3.64 -12.17 -20.17
N LEU A 163 3.90 -12.09 -18.85
CA LEU A 163 2.91 -11.66 -17.87
C LEU A 163 2.82 -10.14 -17.78
N THR A 164 1.59 -9.63 -17.82
CA THR A 164 1.30 -8.21 -17.59
C THR A 164 1.42 -7.85 -16.10
N ILE A 165 1.38 -6.56 -15.80
CA ILE A 165 1.34 -6.08 -14.42
C ILE A 165 0.09 -6.60 -13.69
N SER A 166 -1.05 -6.67 -14.36
CA SER A 166 -2.28 -7.24 -13.77
C SER A 166 -2.10 -8.72 -13.46
N ASP A 167 -1.46 -9.48 -14.34
CA ASP A 167 -1.29 -10.93 -14.16
C ASP A 167 -0.48 -11.29 -12.93
N LYS A 168 0.66 -10.63 -12.73
CA LYS A 168 1.48 -10.88 -11.53
C LYS A 168 0.75 -10.52 -10.26
N TRP A 169 -0.07 -9.47 -10.27
CA TRP A 169 -0.92 -9.14 -9.12
C TRP A 169 -2.05 -10.16 -8.92
N MET A 170 -2.67 -10.67 -9.97
CA MET A 170 -3.68 -11.72 -9.87
C MET A 170 -3.09 -13.02 -9.32
N LEU A 171 -1.90 -13.42 -9.78
CA LEU A 171 -1.18 -14.58 -9.25
C LEU A 171 -0.93 -14.43 -7.75
N ARG A 172 -0.41 -13.28 -7.30
CA ARG A 172 -0.18 -13.01 -5.88
C ARG A 172 -1.48 -12.99 -5.08
N ALA A 173 -2.52 -12.34 -5.60
CA ALA A 173 -3.83 -12.29 -4.95
C ALA A 173 -4.46 -13.68 -4.80
N ALA A 174 -4.41 -14.51 -5.85
CA ALA A 174 -4.84 -15.91 -5.80
C ALA A 174 -4.03 -16.71 -4.77
N GLY A 175 -2.71 -16.52 -4.72
CA GLY A 175 -1.87 -17.15 -3.69
C GLY A 175 -2.39 -16.88 -2.29
N ARG A 176 -2.80 -15.65 -1.98
CA ARG A 176 -3.37 -15.29 -0.67
C ARG A 176 -4.72 -15.93 -0.40
N LEU A 177 -5.58 -16.00 -1.41
CA LEU A 177 -6.86 -16.68 -1.29
C LEU A 177 -6.67 -18.15 -0.89
N TYR A 178 -5.66 -18.83 -1.45
CA TYR A 178 -5.29 -20.19 -1.05
C TYR A 178 -4.67 -20.29 0.35
N VAL A 179 -3.89 -19.30 0.81
CA VAL A 179 -3.37 -19.27 2.19
C VAL A 179 -4.50 -19.10 3.21
N GLU A 180 -5.42 -18.18 2.93
CA GLU A 180 -6.53 -17.83 3.82
C GLU A 180 -7.69 -18.83 3.74
N GLY A 181 -7.71 -19.71 2.72
CA GLY A 181 -8.79 -20.68 2.52
C GLY A 181 -10.11 -20.03 2.09
N ILE A 182 -10.03 -18.95 1.31
CA ILE A 182 -11.21 -18.19 0.86
C ILE A 182 -11.70 -18.76 -0.47
N ALA A 183 -12.98 -19.14 -0.53
CA ALA A 183 -13.67 -19.78 -1.67
C ALA A 183 -13.10 -21.14 -2.12
N ARG A 184 -11.89 -21.50 -1.69
CA ARG A 184 -11.24 -22.79 -1.91
C ARG A 184 -10.63 -23.29 -0.59
N PRO A 185 -10.49 -24.62 -0.41
CA PRO A 185 -9.74 -25.16 0.71
C PRO A 185 -8.34 -24.56 0.80
N ARG A 186 -7.85 -24.38 2.03
CA ARG A 186 -6.51 -23.86 2.29
C ARG A 186 -5.46 -24.76 1.62
N ASP A 187 -4.63 -24.19 0.75
CA ASP A 187 -3.58 -24.89 0.00
C ASP A 187 -2.29 -24.04 -0.03
N PRO A 188 -1.42 -24.17 0.98
CA PRO A 188 -0.20 -23.38 1.04
C PRO A 188 0.84 -23.79 -0.01
N ALA A 189 0.74 -25.00 -0.59
CA ALA A 189 1.64 -25.43 -1.66
C ALA A 189 1.30 -24.73 -2.97
N ARG A 190 0.02 -24.70 -3.34
CA ARG A 190 -0.45 -23.94 -4.51
C ARG A 190 -0.21 -22.44 -4.34
N ALA A 191 -0.42 -21.91 -3.12
CA ALA A 191 -0.09 -20.53 -2.82
C ALA A 191 1.38 -20.19 -3.10
N LEU A 192 2.31 -21.03 -2.63
CA LEU A 192 3.75 -20.82 -2.83
C LEU A 192 4.13 -20.86 -4.32
N ALA A 193 3.52 -21.74 -5.12
CA ALA A 193 3.73 -21.79 -6.56
C ALA A 193 3.27 -20.50 -7.26
N LEU A 194 2.09 -19.98 -6.89
CA LEU A 194 1.55 -18.73 -7.42
C LEU A 194 2.41 -17.52 -7.02
N PHE A 195 2.87 -17.45 -5.77
CA PHE A 195 3.79 -16.41 -5.31
C PHE A 195 5.13 -16.48 -6.05
N THR A 196 5.66 -17.67 -6.26
CA THR A 196 6.91 -17.87 -6.99
C THR A 196 6.80 -17.33 -8.41
N LYS A 197 5.72 -17.70 -9.12
CA LYS A 197 5.48 -17.23 -10.49
C LYS A 197 5.26 -15.71 -10.56
N SER A 198 4.51 -15.16 -9.61
CA SER A 198 4.31 -13.72 -9.49
C SER A 198 5.62 -12.96 -9.23
N TRP A 199 6.50 -13.50 -8.37
CA TRP A 199 7.82 -12.95 -8.11
C TRP A 199 8.73 -12.99 -9.35
N GLN A 200 8.73 -14.12 -10.09
CA GLN A 200 9.46 -14.25 -11.37
C GLN A 200 9.00 -13.23 -12.41
N ALA A 201 7.71 -12.88 -12.42
CA ALA A 201 7.14 -11.81 -13.25
C ALA A 201 7.41 -10.38 -12.71
N GLY A 202 8.23 -10.25 -11.65
CA GLY A 202 8.65 -8.98 -11.09
C GLY A 202 7.67 -8.34 -10.09
N ASP A 203 6.76 -9.10 -9.45
CA ASP A 203 6.06 -8.64 -8.25
C ASP A 203 6.90 -8.98 -7.00
N THR A 204 7.73 -8.02 -6.58
CA THR A 204 8.67 -8.23 -5.47
C THR A 204 7.98 -8.53 -4.15
N LEU A 205 6.74 -8.07 -3.93
CA LEU A 205 6.00 -8.33 -2.70
C LEU A 205 5.60 -9.80 -2.54
N SER A 206 5.53 -10.57 -3.64
CA SER A 206 5.28 -12.01 -3.60
C SER A 206 6.37 -12.78 -2.85
N ALA A 207 7.60 -12.26 -2.80
CA ALA A 207 8.66 -12.87 -2.00
C ALA A 207 8.35 -12.85 -0.49
N LEU A 208 7.76 -11.75 0.00
CA LEU A 208 7.35 -11.66 1.40
C LEU A 208 6.18 -12.59 1.71
N ASP A 209 5.21 -12.72 0.80
CA ASP A 209 4.09 -13.64 0.98
C ASP A 209 4.57 -15.11 0.97
N ALA A 210 5.50 -15.47 0.07
CA ALA A 210 6.16 -16.79 0.09
C ALA A 210 6.91 -17.05 1.40
N ALA A 211 7.69 -16.08 1.89
CA ALA A 211 8.41 -16.19 3.16
C ALA A 211 7.47 -16.44 4.34
N ARG A 212 6.32 -15.75 4.38
CA ARG A 212 5.29 -15.92 5.42
C ARG A 212 4.69 -17.33 5.40
N VAL A 213 4.33 -17.84 4.23
CA VAL A 213 3.79 -19.20 4.08
C VAL A 213 4.78 -20.25 4.55
N LEU A 214 6.05 -20.14 4.14
CA LEU A 214 7.09 -21.09 4.53
C LEU A 214 7.36 -21.06 6.03
N ARG A 215 7.36 -19.87 6.63
CA ARG A 215 7.51 -19.73 8.09
C ARG A 215 6.36 -20.38 8.84
N GLU A 216 5.12 -20.19 8.38
CA GLU A 216 3.95 -20.81 9.00
C GLU A 216 3.98 -22.33 8.88
N LYS A 217 4.52 -22.87 7.78
CA LYS A 217 4.77 -24.31 7.61
C LYS A 217 5.92 -24.85 8.47
N GLY A 218 6.69 -23.98 9.12
CA GLY A 218 7.87 -24.35 9.92
C GLY A 218 9.16 -24.53 9.12
N ASP A 219 9.16 -24.23 7.82
CA ASP A 219 10.36 -24.27 6.98
C ASP A 219 11.15 -22.96 7.11
N LYS A 220 11.85 -22.84 8.24
CA LYS A 220 12.52 -21.59 8.63
C LYS A 220 13.66 -21.20 7.69
N VAL A 221 14.40 -22.18 7.15
CA VAL A 221 15.53 -21.91 6.25
C VAL A 221 15.01 -21.34 4.94
N GLU A 222 14.00 -21.99 4.33
CA GLU A 222 13.45 -21.50 3.07
C GLU A 222 12.68 -20.19 3.26
N ALA A 223 11.97 -20.03 4.39
CA ALA A 223 11.36 -18.75 4.75
C ALA A 223 12.38 -17.60 4.80
N TYR A 224 13.56 -17.83 5.39
CA TYR A 224 14.63 -16.85 5.44
C TYR A 224 15.19 -16.54 4.04
N ARG A 225 15.40 -17.57 3.20
CA ARG A 225 15.83 -17.39 1.81
C ARG A 225 14.84 -16.54 1.01
N TRP A 226 13.54 -16.77 1.16
CA TRP A 226 12.52 -15.93 0.52
C TRP A 226 12.47 -14.50 1.10
N ALA A 227 12.68 -14.34 2.40
CA ALA A 227 12.77 -13.02 3.01
C ALA A 227 13.98 -12.20 2.50
N LEU A 228 15.09 -12.85 2.13
CA LEU A 228 16.25 -12.19 1.51
C LEU A 228 15.93 -11.63 0.10
N ARG A 229 15.07 -12.32 -0.66
CA ARG A 229 14.58 -11.87 -1.97
C ARG A 229 13.69 -10.62 -1.89
N CYS A 230 13.18 -10.30 -0.70
CA CYS A 230 12.35 -9.14 -0.45
C CYS A 230 13.21 -7.85 -0.39
N THR A 231 13.33 -7.19 -1.54
CA THR A 231 14.10 -5.95 -1.72
C THR A 231 13.20 -4.79 -2.16
N GLY A 232 13.66 -3.55 -1.93
CA GLY A 232 12.97 -2.33 -2.36
C GLY A 232 11.54 -2.22 -1.79
N PRO A 233 10.51 -2.00 -2.65
CA PRO A 233 9.11 -1.84 -2.20
C PRO A 233 8.54 -3.03 -1.44
N CYS A 234 9.17 -4.20 -1.52
CA CYS A 234 8.75 -5.38 -0.78
C CYS A 234 8.87 -5.22 0.74
N ARG A 235 9.70 -4.29 1.23
CA ARG A 235 9.95 -4.08 2.67
C ARG A 235 8.99 -3.02 3.23
N PRO A 236 7.78 -3.39 3.72
CA PRO A 236 6.93 -2.45 4.44
C PRO A 236 7.62 -1.97 5.73
N ALA A 237 7.04 -0.94 6.37
CA ALA A 237 7.63 -0.33 7.57
C ALA A 237 7.83 -1.32 8.73
N ASP A 238 7.03 -2.37 8.80
CA ASP A 238 7.09 -3.45 9.80
C ASP A 238 7.96 -4.64 9.37
N PHE A 239 8.58 -4.61 8.18
CA PHE A 239 9.44 -5.69 7.73
C PHE A 239 10.68 -5.80 8.59
N ASN A 240 10.81 -6.94 9.28
CA ASN A 240 11.97 -7.27 10.09
C ASN A 240 12.60 -8.57 9.59
N LEU A 241 13.80 -8.48 9.00
CA LEU A 241 14.53 -9.65 8.54
C LEU A 241 14.98 -10.56 9.70
N ALA A 242 15.24 -10.00 10.89
CA ALA A 242 15.67 -10.77 12.06
C ALA A 242 14.60 -11.77 12.52
N LEU A 243 13.32 -11.44 12.34
CA LEU A 243 12.19 -12.34 12.61
C LEU A 243 12.29 -13.66 11.83
N TYR A 244 12.88 -13.62 10.63
CA TYR A 244 13.08 -14.81 9.80
C TYR A 244 14.38 -15.57 10.14
N GLN A 245 15.24 -15.01 10.98
CA GLN A 245 16.44 -15.68 11.50
C GLN A 245 16.17 -16.44 12.79
N GLU A 246 15.01 -16.22 13.43
CA GLU A 246 14.67 -16.81 14.72
C GLU A 246 14.68 -18.35 14.69
N GLY A 247 15.57 -18.93 15.50
CA GLY A 247 15.76 -20.38 15.58
C GLY A 247 16.57 -20.99 14.42
N LEU A 248 17.24 -20.18 13.60
CA LEU A 248 18.28 -20.64 12.69
C LEU A 248 19.65 -20.60 13.38
N THR A 249 20.50 -21.56 13.03
CA THR A 249 21.92 -21.55 13.41
C THR A 249 22.70 -20.55 12.53
N PRO A 250 23.87 -20.05 13.00
CA PRO A 250 24.74 -19.22 12.18
C PRO A 250 25.11 -19.85 10.83
N ALA A 251 25.33 -21.17 10.79
CA ALA A 251 25.64 -21.89 9.56
C ALA A 251 24.48 -21.88 8.56
N GLN A 252 23.24 -22.09 9.03
CA GLN A 252 22.05 -22.02 8.17
C GLN A 252 21.80 -20.60 7.63
N ILE A 253 22.06 -19.58 8.45
CA ILE A 253 21.93 -18.18 8.03
C ILE A 253 22.95 -17.88 6.91
N GLU A 254 24.19 -18.33 7.08
CA GLU A 254 25.25 -18.10 6.09
C GLU A 254 24.99 -18.86 4.78
N ASP A 255 24.58 -20.11 4.87
CA ASP A 255 24.19 -20.93 3.72
C ASP A 255 23.02 -20.30 2.95
N ALA A 256 21.96 -19.91 3.66
CA ALA A 256 20.81 -19.24 3.05
C ALA A 256 21.15 -17.90 2.40
N ARG A 257 22.16 -17.17 2.89
CA ARG A 257 22.61 -15.92 2.25
C ARG A 257 23.34 -16.16 0.95
N ARG A 258 24.11 -17.25 0.87
CA ARG A 258 24.84 -17.64 -0.33
C ARG A 258 23.88 -18.00 -1.47
N ASP A 259 22.82 -18.75 -1.15
CA ASP A 259 21.83 -19.23 -2.13
C ASP A 259 20.65 -18.27 -2.34
N GLY A 260 20.36 -17.43 -1.34
CA GLY A 260 19.19 -16.57 -1.28
C GLY A 260 19.41 -15.14 -1.77
N ALA A 261 20.65 -14.77 -2.14
CA ALA A 261 20.88 -13.52 -2.84
C ALA A 261 20.07 -13.54 -4.13
N PRO A 262 19.18 -12.55 -4.38
CA PRO A 262 18.48 -12.51 -5.65
C PRO A 262 19.55 -12.41 -6.74
N ALA A 263 19.58 -13.39 -7.66
CA ALA A 263 20.05 -13.09 -9.00
C ALA A 263 19.16 -11.91 -9.44
N ILE A 264 19.73 -10.70 -9.45
CA ILE A 264 19.00 -9.52 -9.90
C ILE A 264 18.59 -9.87 -11.33
N VAL A 265 17.33 -10.21 -11.53
CA VAL A 265 16.77 -10.28 -12.88
C VAL A 265 16.69 -8.82 -13.29
N ASP A 266 17.76 -8.35 -13.93
CA ASP A 266 17.86 -6.98 -14.39
C ASP A 266 16.93 -6.80 -15.59
N HIS A 267 15.66 -6.55 -15.31
CA HIS A 267 14.64 -6.30 -16.33
C HIS A 267 14.84 -4.96 -17.06
N ARG A 268 15.92 -4.20 -16.81
CA ARG A 268 16.16 -2.90 -17.47
C ARG A 268 16.82 -3.00 -18.84
N ASN A 269 17.35 -4.16 -19.25
CA ASN A 269 18.10 -4.27 -20.51
C ASN A 269 17.32 -4.76 -21.74
N ASP A 270 16.05 -5.16 -21.62
CA ASP A 270 15.32 -5.78 -22.74
C ASP A 270 14.41 -4.82 -23.53
N SER A 271 14.40 -3.51 -23.21
CA SER A 271 13.54 -2.53 -23.89
C SER A 271 14.20 -1.74 -25.02
N HIS A 272 15.37 -2.13 -25.54
CA HIS A 272 16.02 -1.48 -26.70
C HIS A 272 16.43 -2.49 -27.77
N GLY A 273 15.45 -3.01 -28.52
CA GLY A 273 15.73 -3.88 -29.67
C GLY A 273 14.47 -4.33 -30.38
N GLY A 274 13.94 -3.49 -31.27
CA GLY A 274 12.79 -3.79 -32.13
C GLY A 274 12.27 -2.54 -32.84
#